data_AF-A0A4C1ZFM3-F1
#
_entry.id   AF-A0A4C1ZFM3-F1
#
_cell.length_a   1.000
_cell.length_b   1.000
_cell.length_c   1.000
_cell.angle_alpha   90.00
_cell.angle_beta   90.00
_cell.angle_gamma   90.00
#
_symmetry.space_group_name_H-M   'P 1'
#
loop_
_entity.id
_entity.type
_entity.pdbx_description
1 polymer ?
#
loop_
_entity_poly.entity_id
_entity_poly.type
_entity_poly.pdbx_seq_one_letter_code
_entity_poly.pdbx_strand_id
1 'polypeptide(L)'
;MQAAQIQAMINAGDINGAFQLALSAADLALVTTACRAASPDVVFGPPTRLKQHVLLSLIQQLAADMTQDANLKQKYLEEALMNVDTSNPVTREHLPVVMRELQKQLMAFVSANPNHILNKKFKVLLMITNSLIKGNV
;
A
#
# COMPACT_ATOMS: atom_id res chain seq x y z
N MET A 1 15.48 16.91 -3.52
CA MET A 1 15.21 17.54 -2.21
C MET A 1 14.11 16.80 -1.42
N GLN A 2 12.98 16.42 -2.05
CA GLN A 2 11.89 15.72 -1.35
C GLN A 2 12.29 14.39 -0.70
N ALA A 3 13.12 13.56 -1.36
CA ALA A 3 13.60 12.31 -0.77
C ALA A 3 14.37 12.51 0.56
N ALA A 4 15.21 13.55 0.64
CA ALA A 4 15.94 13.88 1.87
C ALA A 4 15.00 14.35 2.99
N GLN A 5 13.95 15.10 2.62
CA GLN A 5 12.93 15.53 3.57
C GLN A 5 12.10 14.35 4.09
N ILE A 6 11.67 13.43 3.22
CA ILE A 6 10.98 12.19 3.59
C ILE A 6 11.82 11.41 4.61
N GLN A 7 13.11 11.23 4.33
CA GLN A 7 14.02 10.55 5.25
C GLN A 7 14.16 11.28 6.59
N ALA A 8 14.28 12.61 6.58
CA ALA A 8 14.38 13.40 7.80
C ALA A 8 13.11 13.27 8.67
N MET A 9 11.93 13.29 8.05
CA MET A 9 10.64 13.10 8.73
C MET A 9 10.54 11.69 9.33
N ILE A 10 10.95 10.66 8.58
CA ILE A 10 10.98 9.26 9.07
C ILE A 10 11.90 9.14 10.29
N ASN A 11 13.10 9.72 10.22
CA ASN A 11 14.08 9.69 11.31
C ASN A 11 13.58 10.46 12.55
N ALA A 12 12.81 11.53 12.36
CA ALA A 12 12.14 12.27 13.43
C ALA A 12 10.90 11.54 14.00
N GLY A 13 10.50 10.41 13.42
CA GLY A 13 9.33 9.62 13.83
C GLY A 13 8.01 10.06 13.21
N ASP A 14 7.99 11.10 12.36
CA ASP A 14 6.80 11.54 11.62
C ASP A 14 6.58 10.68 10.37
N ILE A 15 6.19 9.42 10.61
CA ILE A 15 5.97 8.43 9.55
C ILE A 15 4.78 8.83 8.69
N ASN A 16 3.65 9.22 9.30
CA ASN A 16 2.46 9.61 8.53
C ASN A 16 2.74 10.80 7.61
N GLY A 17 3.38 11.86 8.14
CA GLY A 17 3.71 13.05 7.37
C GLY A 17 4.65 12.74 6.21
N ALA A 18 5.65 11.89 6.44
CA ALA A 18 6.58 11.47 5.39
C ALA A 18 5.87 10.74 4.23
N PHE A 19 4.98 9.80 4.55
CA PHE A 19 4.20 9.09 3.53
C PHE A 19 3.20 10.01 2.84
N GLN A 20 2.55 10.92 3.58
CA GLN A 20 1.64 11.89 2.99
C GLN A 20 2.36 12.83 2.00
N LEU A 21 3.57 13.29 2.36
CA LEU A 21 4.40 14.10 1.47
C LEU A 21 4.75 13.32 0.19
N ALA A 22 5.21 12.07 0.33
CA ALA A 22 5.55 11.22 -0.81
C ALA A 22 4.34 10.99 -1.74
N LEU A 23 3.18 10.64 -1.17
CA LEU A 23 1.95 10.39 -1.92
C LEU A 23 1.42 11.65 -2.61
N SER A 24 1.56 12.82 -1.99
CA SER A 24 1.13 14.10 -2.57
C SER A 24 1.92 14.51 -3.82
N ALA A 25 3.15 13.98 -3.99
CA ALA A 25 3.97 14.24 -5.17
C ALA A 25 3.51 13.45 -6.41
N ALA A 26 2.60 12.47 -6.23
CA ALA A 26 2.14 11.57 -7.29
C ALA A 26 3.28 10.87 -8.05
N ASP A 27 4.42 10.67 -7.38
CA ASP A 27 5.61 10.02 -7.92
C ASP A 27 5.86 8.70 -7.17
N LEU A 28 5.67 7.60 -7.88
CA LEU A 28 5.86 6.26 -7.34
C LEU A 28 7.28 6.03 -6.83
N ALA A 29 8.30 6.69 -7.41
CA ALA A 29 9.68 6.57 -6.95
C ALA A 29 9.88 7.20 -5.56
N LEU A 30 9.17 8.29 -5.25
CA LEU A 30 9.17 8.89 -3.92
C LEU A 30 8.43 8.04 -2.91
N VAL A 31 7.32 7.42 -3.31
CA VAL A 31 6.60 6.48 -2.45
C VAL A 31 7.46 5.25 -2.14
N THR A 32 8.11 4.65 -3.15
CA THR A 32 9.02 3.52 -2.89
C THR A 32 10.24 3.94 -2.08
N THR A 33 10.71 5.18 -2.20
CA THR A 33 11.76 5.74 -1.32
C THR A 33 11.30 5.75 0.13
N ALA A 34 10.08 6.24 0.43
CA ALA A 34 9.51 6.20 1.78
C ALA A 34 9.37 4.75 2.29
N CYS A 35 8.93 3.83 1.44
CA CYS A 35 8.82 2.40 1.78
C CYS A 35 10.17 1.72 2.03
N ARG A 36 11.27 2.21 1.44
CA ARG A 36 12.62 1.69 1.73
C ARG A 36 13.21 2.28 3.01
N ALA A 37 12.85 3.53 3.31
CA ALA A 37 13.35 4.28 4.44
C ALA A 37 12.74 3.86 5.80
N ALA A 38 11.53 3.31 5.79
CA ALA A 38 10.89 2.72 6.96
C ALA A 38 10.60 1.24 6.70
N SER A 39 10.73 0.35 7.69
CA SER A 39 10.28 -1.03 7.51
C SER A 39 8.76 -1.13 7.68
N PRO A 40 8.10 -2.16 7.11
CA PRO A 40 6.67 -2.39 7.35
C PRO A 40 6.31 -2.43 8.84
N ASP A 41 7.13 -3.05 9.70
CA ASP A 41 6.89 -3.10 11.15
C ASP A 41 6.87 -1.71 11.80
N VAL A 42 7.70 -0.77 11.33
CA VAL A 42 7.71 0.61 11.83
C VAL A 42 6.46 1.37 11.37
N VAL A 43 5.99 1.10 10.16
CA VAL A 43 4.85 1.79 9.55
C VAL A 43 3.51 1.25 10.08
N PHE A 44 3.38 -0.07 10.17
CA PHE A 44 2.14 -0.80 10.45
C PHE A 44 2.11 -1.47 11.81
N GLY A 45 3.17 -1.36 12.62
CA GLY A 45 3.18 -1.89 13.99
C GLY A 45 2.03 -1.31 14.84
N PRO A 46 1.52 -2.01 15.86
CA PRO A 46 0.32 -1.60 16.58
C PRO A 46 0.58 -0.43 17.55
N PRO A 47 -0.19 0.69 17.48
CA PRO A 47 -1.17 1.03 16.44
C PRO A 47 -0.49 1.56 15.17
N THR A 48 -1.08 1.24 14.00
CA THR A 48 -0.53 1.68 12.70
C THR A 48 -0.27 3.19 12.69
N ARG A 49 0.89 3.58 12.16
CA ARG A 49 1.29 4.99 12.10
C ARG A 49 0.67 5.73 10.93
N LEU A 50 0.03 5.02 10.00
CA LEU A 50 -0.64 5.65 8.86
C LEU A 50 -2.11 5.91 9.14
N LYS A 51 -2.55 7.14 8.89
CA LYS A 51 -3.98 7.48 8.85
C LYS A 51 -4.64 6.77 7.67
N GLN A 52 -5.93 6.45 7.80
CA GLN A 52 -6.66 5.63 6.82
C GLN A 52 -6.62 6.19 5.39
N HIS A 53 -6.73 7.51 5.20
CA HIS A 53 -6.59 8.11 3.86
C HIS A 53 -5.19 7.90 3.26
N VAL A 54 -4.13 8.06 4.07
CA VAL A 54 -2.74 7.81 3.64
C VAL A 54 -2.53 6.35 3.28
N LEU A 55 -3.09 5.43 4.09
CA LEU A 55 -3.04 3.99 3.87
C LEU A 55 -3.74 3.58 2.55
N LEU A 56 -4.94 4.12 2.28
CA LEU A 56 -5.66 3.84 1.03
C LEU A 56 -4.95 4.41 -0.19
N SER A 57 -4.42 5.63 -0.10
CA SER A 57 -3.60 6.22 -1.16
C SER A 57 -2.31 5.43 -1.40
N LEU A 58 -1.69 4.91 -0.34
CA LEU A 58 -0.52 4.04 -0.46
C LEU A 58 -0.84 2.76 -1.22
N ILE A 59 -1.94 2.08 -0.87
CA ILE A 59 -2.40 0.89 -1.60
C ILE A 59 -2.59 1.20 -3.10
N GLN A 60 -3.27 2.30 -3.41
CA GLN A 60 -3.53 2.70 -4.78
C GLN A 60 -2.23 2.97 -5.56
N GLN A 61 -1.27 3.72 -4.98
CA GLN A 61 -0.02 4.02 -5.67
C GLN A 61 0.88 2.80 -5.83
N LEU A 62 0.98 1.93 -4.83
CA LEU A 62 1.77 0.69 -4.95
C LEU A 62 1.17 -0.30 -5.95
N ALA A 63 -0.15 -0.27 -6.16
CA ALA A 63 -0.82 -1.10 -7.16
C ALA A 63 -0.60 -0.62 -8.61
N ALA A 64 -0.24 0.65 -8.83
CA ALA A 64 -0.10 1.24 -10.16
C ALA A 64 1.00 0.57 -11.02
N ASP A 65 2.05 0.06 -10.38
CA ASP A 65 3.04 -0.83 -10.99
C ASP A 65 3.56 -1.80 -9.93
N MET A 66 3.36 -3.09 -10.12
CA MET A 66 3.83 -4.13 -9.19
C MET A 66 5.05 -4.91 -9.69
N THR A 67 5.57 -4.57 -10.88
CA THR A 67 6.72 -5.26 -11.46
C THR A 67 8.03 -4.76 -10.85
N GLN A 68 8.19 -3.45 -10.71
CA GLN A 68 9.34 -2.85 -10.03
C GLN A 68 9.17 -2.99 -8.52
N ASP A 69 10.24 -3.39 -7.83
CA ASP A 69 10.26 -3.58 -6.37
C ASP A 69 9.15 -4.50 -5.85
N ALA A 70 8.79 -5.52 -6.63
CA ALA A 70 7.67 -6.41 -6.34
C ALA A 70 7.72 -6.99 -4.91
N ASN A 71 8.90 -7.34 -4.41
CA ASN A 71 9.07 -7.84 -3.02
C ASN A 71 8.70 -6.80 -1.96
N LEU A 72 9.14 -5.55 -2.15
CA LEU A 72 8.84 -4.45 -1.22
C LEU A 72 7.35 -4.13 -1.26
N LYS A 73 6.81 -3.95 -2.47
CA LYS A 73 5.40 -3.62 -2.68
C LYS A 73 4.49 -4.72 -2.16
N GLN A 74 4.84 -5.99 -2.37
CA GLN A 74 4.07 -7.11 -1.85
C GLN A 74 3.96 -7.07 -0.32
N LYS A 75 5.07 -6.87 0.39
CA LYS A 75 5.06 -6.77 1.86
C LYS A 75 4.25 -5.58 2.36
N TYR A 76 4.41 -4.42 1.72
CA TYR A 76 3.66 -3.22 2.07
C TYR A 76 2.16 -3.35 1.81
N LEU A 77 1.77 -3.95 0.69
CA LEU A 77 0.37 -4.20 0.35
C LEU A 77 -0.25 -5.22 1.32
N GLU A 78 0.49 -6.26 1.71
CA GLU A 78 0.05 -7.24 2.70
C GLU A 78 -0.30 -6.55 4.02
N GLU A 79 0.65 -5.80 4.61
CA GLU A 79 0.44 -5.10 5.87
C GLU A 79 -0.63 -3.99 5.76
N ALA A 80 -0.66 -3.24 4.66
CA ALA A 80 -1.64 -2.20 4.45
C ALA A 80 -3.07 -2.76 4.42
N LEU A 81 -3.29 -3.89 3.73
CA LEU A 81 -4.60 -4.55 3.68
C LEU A 81 -5.06 -5.04 5.07
N MET A 82 -4.13 -5.53 5.91
CA MET A 82 -4.43 -5.96 7.27
C MET A 82 -4.77 -4.81 8.22
N ASN A 83 -4.38 -3.58 7.87
CA ASN A 83 -4.59 -2.36 8.66
C ASN A 83 -5.73 -1.46 8.12
N VAL A 84 -6.48 -1.94 7.13
CA VAL A 84 -7.71 -1.28 6.67
C VAL A 84 -8.77 -1.37 7.77
N ASP A 85 -9.24 -0.22 8.24
CA ASP A 85 -10.34 -0.13 9.20
C ASP A 85 -11.65 0.19 8.46
N THR A 86 -12.49 -0.83 8.26
CA THR A 86 -13.79 -0.69 7.58
C THR A 86 -14.85 0.02 8.42
N SER A 87 -14.62 0.28 9.70
CA SER A 87 -15.50 1.12 10.52
C SER A 87 -15.28 2.62 10.26
N ASN A 88 -14.09 2.99 9.79
CA ASN A 88 -13.72 4.37 9.51
C ASN A 88 -14.56 4.97 8.36
N PRO A 89 -15.15 6.17 8.51
CA PRO A 89 -15.96 6.80 7.47
C PRO A 89 -15.23 7.01 6.13
N VAL A 90 -13.97 7.50 6.18
CA VAL A 90 -13.16 7.76 4.98
C VAL A 90 -12.84 6.45 4.25
N THR A 91 -12.58 5.39 5.02
CA THR A 91 -12.36 4.06 4.44
C THR A 91 -13.63 3.56 3.76
N ARG A 92 -14.79 3.61 4.41
CA ARG A 92 -16.04 3.14 3.79
C ARG A 92 -16.35 3.84 2.48
N GLU A 93 -16.07 5.13 2.38
CA GLU A 93 -16.30 5.93 1.18
C GLU A 93 -15.38 5.51 0.02
N HIS A 94 -14.08 5.35 0.27
CA HIS A 94 -13.10 5.14 -0.81
C HIS A 94 -12.72 3.67 -1.06
N LEU A 95 -12.90 2.78 -0.08
CA LEU A 95 -12.45 1.40 -0.14
C LEU A 95 -12.97 0.65 -1.37
N PRO A 96 -14.26 0.75 -1.79
CA PRO A 96 -14.74 0.01 -2.95
C PRO A 96 -13.98 0.33 -4.25
N VAL A 97 -13.63 1.60 -4.46
CA VAL A 97 -12.91 2.05 -5.66
C VAL A 97 -11.46 1.59 -5.60
N VAL A 98 -10.79 1.79 -4.46
CA VAL A 98 -9.38 1.40 -4.26
C VAL A 98 -9.20 -0.12 -4.40
N MET A 99 -10.09 -0.91 -3.77
CA MET A 99 -9.99 -2.37 -3.79
C MET A 99 -10.28 -2.96 -5.18
N ARG A 100 -11.23 -2.40 -5.94
CA ARG A 100 -11.48 -2.86 -7.33
C ARG A 100 -10.29 -2.59 -8.24
N GLU A 101 -9.65 -1.43 -8.11
CA GLU A 101 -8.44 -1.14 -8.90
C GLU A 101 -7.30 -2.08 -8.47
N LEU A 102 -7.08 -2.27 -7.17
CA LEU A 102 -6.09 -3.24 -6.69
C LEU A 102 -6.37 -4.66 -7.22
N GLN A 103 -7.63 -5.11 -7.18
CA GLN A 103 -8.05 -6.41 -7.72
C GLN A 103 -7.66 -6.55 -9.19
N LYS A 104 -8.00 -5.56 -10.01
CA LYS A 104 -7.66 -5.53 -11.44
C LYS A 104 -6.15 -5.64 -11.67
N GLN A 105 -5.35 -4.87 -10.93
CA GLN A 105 -3.90 -4.89 -11.05
C GLN A 105 -3.31 -6.24 -10.60
N LEU A 106 -3.81 -6.80 -9.50
CA LEU A 106 -3.36 -8.11 -9.00
C LEU A 106 -3.67 -9.23 -10.00
N MET A 107 -4.86 -9.22 -10.60
CA MET A 107 -5.24 -10.17 -11.65
C MET A 107 -4.35 -10.04 -12.88
N ALA A 108 -4.07 -8.82 -13.33
CA ALA A 108 -3.17 -8.55 -14.45
C ALA A 108 -1.75 -9.08 -14.15
N PHE A 109 -1.19 -8.77 -12.97
CA PHE A 109 0.13 -9.24 -12.58
C PHE A 109 0.22 -10.77 -12.54
N VAL A 110 -0.74 -11.43 -11.88
CA VAL A 110 -0.75 -12.89 -11.72
C VAL A 110 -0.89 -13.60 -13.06
N SER A 111 -1.68 -13.04 -13.99
CA SER A 111 -1.91 -13.61 -15.32
C SER A 111 -0.71 -13.41 -16.25
N ALA A 112 -0.07 -12.24 -16.20
CA ALA A 112 1.11 -11.94 -17.00
C ALA A 112 2.38 -12.65 -16.50
N ASN A 113 2.45 -13.00 -15.21
CA ASN A 113 3.65 -13.53 -14.57
C ASN A 113 3.39 -14.87 -13.83
N PRO A 114 2.98 -15.94 -14.54
CA PRO A 114 2.54 -17.20 -13.92
C PRO A 114 3.65 -17.90 -13.10
N ASN A 115 4.91 -17.76 -13.50
CA ASN A 115 6.07 -18.40 -12.86
C ASN A 115 6.86 -17.47 -11.92
N HIS A 116 6.37 -16.25 -11.66
CA HIS A 116 7.07 -15.31 -10.79
C HIS A 116 7.10 -15.80 -9.35
N ILE A 117 8.23 -15.62 -8.65
CA ILE A 117 8.45 -16.12 -7.29
C ILE A 117 7.38 -15.64 -6.28
N LEU A 118 6.81 -14.45 -6.51
CA LEU A 118 5.75 -13.86 -5.68
C LEU A 118 4.32 -14.18 -6.14
N ASN A 119 4.11 -14.95 -7.21
CA ASN A 119 2.78 -15.21 -7.76
C ASN A 119 1.81 -15.76 -6.70
N LYS A 120 2.26 -16.71 -5.87
CA LYS A 120 1.47 -17.25 -4.75
C LYS A 120 1.06 -16.16 -3.76
N LYS A 121 1.99 -15.25 -3.40
CA LYS A 121 1.71 -14.17 -2.47
C LYS A 121 0.71 -13.16 -3.03
N PHE A 122 0.88 -12.76 -4.29
CA PHE A 122 -0.09 -11.87 -4.95
C PHE A 122 -1.48 -12.52 -5.13
N LYS A 123 -1.56 -13.84 -5.32
CA LYS A 123 -2.85 -14.57 -5.27
C LYS A 123 -3.51 -14.50 -3.90
N VAL A 124 -2.74 -14.60 -2.81
CA VAL A 124 -3.26 -14.41 -1.45
C VAL A 124 -3.76 -12.98 -1.26
N LEU A 125 -3.01 -11.97 -1.70
CA LEU A 125 -3.47 -10.57 -1.67
C LEU A 125 -4.77 -10.38 -2.45
N LEU A 126 -4.91 -11.05 -3.60
CA LEU A 126 -6.14 -11.01 -4.40
C LEU A 126 -7.34 -11.61 -3.63
N MET A 127 -7.14 -12.70 -2.89
CA MET A 127 -8.18 -13.29 -2.04
C MET A 127 -8.60 -12.33 -0.92
N ILE A 128 -7.64 -11.71 -0.22
CA ILE A 128 -7.92 -10.72 0.83
C ILE A 128 -8.70 -9.54 0.24
N THR A 129 -8.24 -9.01 -0.90
CA THR A 129 -8.89 -7.91 -1.62
C THR A 129 -10.34 -8.27 -1.99
N ASN A 130 -10.57 -9.49 -2.49
CA ASN A 130 -11.93 -9.97 -2.82
C ASN A 130 -12.82 -10.07 -1.58
N SER A 131 -12.29 -10.50 -0.44
CA SER A 131 -13.03 -10.57 0.83
C SER A 131 -13.42 -9.17 1.32
N LEU A 132 -12.51 -8.20 1.23
CA LEU A 132 -12.79 -6.80 1.57
C LEU A 132 -13.84 -6.17 0.66
N ILE A 133 -13.82 -6.49 -0.64
CA ILE A 133 -14.87 -6.04 -1.57
C ILE A 133 -16.23 -6.62 -1.17
N LYS A 134 -16.30 -7.94 -0.89
CA LYS A 134 -17.56 -8.61 -0.54
C LYS A 134 -18.12 -8.21 0.82
N GLY A 135 -17.25 -7.94 1.80
CA GLY A 135 -17.65 -7.51 3.14
C GLY A 135 -18.12 -6.06 3.21
N ASN A 136 -17.88 -5.26 2.17
CA ASN A 136 -18.31 -3.87 2.04
C ASN A 136 -19.54 -3.68 1.11
N VAL A 137 -20.19 -4.77 0.70
CA VAL A 137 -21.48 -4.76 -0.02
C VAL A 137 -22.60 -5.12 0.94
#